data_AF-A0A971FSX7-F1
#
_entry.id   AF-A0A971FSX7-F1
#
_cell.length_a   1.000
_cell.length_b   1.000
_cell.length_c   1.000
_cell.angle_alpha   90.00
_cell.angle_beta   90.00
_cell.angle_gamma   90.00
#
_symmetry.space_group_name_H-M   'P 1'
#
loop_
_entity.id
_entity.type
_entity.pdbx_description
1 polymer ?
#
loop_
_entity_poly.entity_id
_entity_poly.type
_entity_poly.pdbx_seq_one_letter_code
_entity_poly.pdbx_strand_id
1 'polypeptide(L)'
;MIKNLIFDLGGVLLDIDLQYNVEQMKALGIDMDAFNKNSTTAPEGEKPAVLGEGLVANGMIHLYQTGNITTEQFMESVREISRPGTTCEEVKEAWNTCILNIPKYRLEKLAELKKRGYRIYILSNTNEAHWVKIVNECFGGQDAVDTLFDHTFLSQEMHLAKPNDAIFLKVLEDIGAEAEDCLFVDDSSANTTAASALGFHTMHVETSRAHNGKVIASPQVDWVNQIDSKIKYISFLQ
;
A
#
# COMPACT_ATOMS: atom_id res chain seq x y z
N MET A 1 -8.44 -19.58 -14.77
CA MET A 1 -7.06 -20.01 -14.37
C MET A 1 -6.30 -18.74 -14.05
N ILE A 2 -5.70 -18.62 -12.86
CA ILE A 2 -4.98 -17.39 -12.46
C ILE A 2 -3.92 -17.02 -13.48
N LYS A 3 -3.97 -15.76 -13.96
CA LYS A 3 -2.99 -15.16 -14.87
C LYS A 3 -2.37 -13.89 -14.29
N ASN A 4 -3.13 -13.18 -13.44
CA ASN A 4 -2.80 -11.86 -12.94
C ASN A 4 -2.57 -11.92 -11.43
N LEU A 5 -1.40 -11.45 -10.99
CA LEU A 5 -1.05 -11.34 -9.58
C LEU A 5 -0.96 -9.87 -9.23
N ILE A 6 -1.81 -9.41 -8.32
CA ILE A 6 -1.92 -8.01 -7.91
C ILE A 6 -1.50 -7.93 -6.45
N PHE A 7 -0.45 -7.18 -6.17
CA PHE A 7 0.12 -7.06 -4.83
C PHE A 7 -0.12 -5.68 -4.26
N ASP A 8 -0.50 -5.63 -2.98
CA ASP A 8 -0.30 -4.42 -2.20
C ASP A 8 1.19 -4.11 -2.02
N LEU A 9 1.50 -2.87 -1.64
CA LEU A 9 2.86 -2.43 -1.40
C LEU A 9 3.23 -2.54 0.08
N GLY A 10 2.66 -1.69 0.95
CA GLY A 10 2.98 -1.67 2.38
C GLY A 10 2.51 -2.93 3.09
N GLY A 11 3.34 -3.53 3.95
CA GLY A 11 2.99 -4.76 4.67
C GLY A 11 3.05 -6.05 3.83
N VAL A 12 3.09 -5.94 2.50
CA VAL A 12 3.21 -7.09 1.57
C VAL A 12 4.57 -7.12 0.88
N LEU A 13 4.87 -6.12 0.03
CA LEU A 13 6.16 -6.03 -0.66
C LEU A 13 7.17 -5.22 0.15
N LEU A 14 6.72 -4.12 0.74
CA LEU A 14 7.50 -3.16 1.50
C LEU A 14 7.29 -3.36 2.99
N ASP A 15 8.37 -3.48 3.77
CA ASP A 15 8.29 -3.42 5.22
C ASP A 15 8.09 -1.97 5.68
N ILE A 16 7.21 -1.76 6.67
CA ILE A 16 6.80 -0.42 7.12
C ILE A 16 6.94 -0.24 8.64
N ASP A 17 7.08 0.99 9.10
CA ASP A 17 7.16 1.31 10.54
C ASP A 17 6.27 2.49 10.89
N LEU A 18 4.96 2.22 10.98
CA LEU A 18 3.96 3.24 11.27
C LEU A 18 4.11 3.79 12.69
N GLN A 19 4.57 2.97 13.64
CA GLN A 19 4.82 3.45 15.00
C GLN A 19 6.00 4.44 15.03
N TYR A 20 7.12 4.10 14.39
CA TYR A 20 8.25 5.02 14.33
C TYR A 20 7.89 6.32 13.61
N ASN A 21 7.11 6.25 12.53
CA ASN A 21 6.57 7.43 11.88
C ASN A 21 5.75 8.30 12.84
N VAL A 22 4.81 7.73 13.59
CA VAL A 22 4.03 8.46 14.61
C VAL A 22 4.95 9.11 15.64
N GLU A 23 6.03 8.45 16.07
CA GLU A 23 7.02 9.02 17.00
C GLU A 23 7.77 10.21 16.39
N GLN A 24 8.16 10.14 15.12
CA GLN A 24 8.82 11.26 14.42
C GLN A 24 7.86 12.45 14.22
N MET A 25 6.61 12.18 13.86
CA MET A 25 5.59 13.22 13.73
C MET A 25 5.34 13.92 15.09
N LYS A 26 5.25 13.15 16.19
CA LYS A 26 5.17 13.70 17.55
C LYS A 26 6.39 14.53 17.93
N ALA A 27 7.59 14.11 17.49
CA ALA A 27 8.81 14.88 17.74
C ALA A 27 8.75 16.27 17.09
N LEU A 28 8.06 16.43 15.96
CA LEU A 28 7.77 17.74 15.36
C LEU A 28 6.73 18.58 16.11
N GLY A 29 6.20 18.09 17.24
CA GLY A 29 5.20 18.80 18.05
C GLY A 29 3.76 18.59 17.57
N ILE A 30 3.52 17.64 16.67
CA ILE A 30 2.19 17.33 16.16
C ILE A 30 1.42 16.52 17.20
N ASP A 31 0.24 17.01 17.58
CA ASP A 31 -0.73 16.22 18.33
C ASP A 31 -1.39 15.20 17.39
N MET A 32 -0.89 13.97 17.43
CA MET A 32 -1.39 12.89 16.58
C MET A 32 -2.84 12.49 16.90
N ASP A 33 -3.31 12.71 18.13
CA ASP A 33 -4.71 12.44 18.45
C ASP A 33 -5.61 13.48 17.79
N ALA A 34 -5.21 14.76 17.81
CA ALA A 34 -5.93 15.82 17.11
C ALA A 34 -5.82 15.67 15.59
N PHE A 35 -4.64 15.32 15.06
CA PHE A 35 -4.41 15.09 13.65
C PHE A 35 -5.31 13.96 13.11
N ASN A 36 -5.45 12.88 13.88
CA ASN A 36 -6.32 11.75 13.53
C ASN A 36 -7.82 12.01 13.81
N LYS A 37 -8.18 12.93 14.71
CA LYS A 37 -9.58 13.28 15.04
C LYS A 37 -10.19 14.40 14.18
N ASN A 38 -9.40 15.38 13.77
CA ASN A 38 -9.82 16.44 12.82
C ASN A 38 -10.00 15.90 11.39
N SER A 39 -9.64 14.65 11.23
CA SER A 39 -9.91 13.80 10.10
C SER A 39 -11.41 13.49 10.02
N THR A 40 -12.12 14.22 9.17
CA THR A 40 -13.49 13.88 8.78
C THR A 40 -13.55 12.42 8.34
N THR A 41 -14.65 11.75 8.64
CA THR A 41 -14.99 10.45 8.06
C THR A 41 -14.81 10.48 6.55
N ALA A 42 -14.58 9.32 5.94
CA ALA A 42 -14.60 9.16 4.48
C ALA A 42 -15.77 9.97 3.86
N PRO A 43 -15.59 10.58 2.68
CA PRO A 43 -16.67 11.27 1.97
C PRO A 43 -17.95 10.41 1.94
N GLU A 44 -19.12 11.05 1.95
CA GLU A 44 -20.40 10.34 1.97
C GLU A 44 -20.49 9.37 0.79
N GLY A 45 -20.66 8.07 1.08
CA GLY A 45 -20.68 6.99 0.08
C GLY A 45 -19.35 6.27 -0.14
N GLU A 46 -18.24 6.72 0.45
CA GLU A 46 -16.95 6.03 0.41
C GLU A 46 -16.73 5.16 1.66
N LYS A 47 -16.11 3.99 1.46
CA LYS A 47 -15.52 3.21 2.55
C LYS A 47 -14.26 3.94 3.04
N PRO A 48 -13.99 3.96 4.37
CA PRO A 48 -12.74 4.53 4.89
C PRO A 48 -11.53 3.90 4.22
N ALA A 49 -10.67 4.75 3.65
CA ALA A 49 -9.44 4.28 3.03
C ALA A 49 -8.54 3.68 4.10
N VAL A 50 -7.83 2.62 3.72
CA VAL A 50 -6.98 1.88 4.63
C VAL A 50 -5.51 2.21 4.34
N LEU A 51 -4.77 2.59 5.38
CA LEU A 51 -3.31 2.55 5.49
C LEU A 51 -2.86 1.12 5.78
N GLY A 52 -1.59 0.80 5.55
CA GLY A 52 -1.04 -0.53 5.90
C GLY A 52 -1.40 -0.96 7.33
N GLU A 53 -1.53 -2.27 7.55
CA GLU A 53 -2.07 -2.90 8.77
C GLU A 53 -3.56 -2.62 9.11
N GLY A 54 -4.38 -2.15 8.17
CA GLY A 54 -5.79 -1.91 8.47
C GLY A 54 -6.06 -0.63 9.26
N LEU A 55 -5.06 0.26 9.41
CA LEU A 55 -5.27 1.60 9.96
C LEU A 55 -6.11 2.44 8.98
N VAL A 56 -6.90 3.37 9.47
CA VAL A 56 -7.79 4.18 8.61
C VAL A 56 -7.10 5.50 8.27
N ALA A 57 -7.03 5.80 6.98
CA ALA A 57 -6.73 7.13 6.48
C ALA A 57 -8.00 7.98 6.47
N ASN A 58 -7.91 9.16 7.04
CA ASN A 58 -9.02 10.11 7.09
C ASN A 58 -8.50 11.51 6.71
N GLY A 59 -9.41 12.48 6.56
CA GLY A 59 -9.06 13.91 6.42
C GLY A 59 -7.98 14.18 5.37
N MET A 60 -6.96 14.95 5.75
CA MET A 60 -5.85 15.30 4.84
C MET A 60 -5.04 14.10 4.38
N ILE A 61 -4.88 13.05 5.20
CA ILE A 61 -4.16 11.84 4.78
C ILE A 61 -4.92 11.17 3.63
N HIS A 62 -6.25 11.05 3.76
CA HIS A 62 -7.10 10.53 2.68
C HIS A 62 -6.97 11.38 1.42
N LEU A 63 -7.14 12.70 1.55
CA LEU A 63 -7.01 13.62 0.42
C LEU A 63 -5.66 13.49 -0.29
N TYR A 64 -4.58 13.33 0.46
CA TYR A 64 -3.25 13.18 -0.12
C TYR A 64 -3.09 11.81 -0.79
N GLN A 65 -3.55 10.74 -0.16
CA GLN A 65 -3.50 9.39 -0.74
C GLN A 65 -4.37 9.22 -1.98
N THR A 66 -5.45 9.99 -2.11
CA THR A 66 -6.29 10.00 -3.33
C THR A 66 -5.89 11.12 -4.29
N GLY A 67 -4.76 11.79 -4.08
CA GLY A 67 -4.23 12.81 -5.01
C GLY A 67 -5.11 14.07 -5.13
N ASN A 68 -5.97 14.33 -4.15
CA ASN A 68 -6.82 15.52 -4.09
C ASN A 68 -6.07 16.75 -3.55
N ILE A 69 -4.89 16.55 -2.93
CA ILE A 69 -3.95 17.61 -2.57
C ILE A 69 -2.53 17.20 -2.97
N THR A 70 -1.68 18.17 -3.29
CA THR A 70 -0.28 17.93 -3.68
C THR A 70 0.60 17.64 -2.47
N THR A 71 1.79 17.10 -2.72
CA THR A 71 2.82 16.94 -1.69
C THR A 71 3.09 18.26 -0.96
N GLU A 72 3.26 19.37 -1.68
CA GLU A 72 3.55 20.68 -1.10
C GLU A 72 2.42 21.15 -0.18
N GLN A 73 1.16 20.98 -0.62
CA GLN A 73 -0.01 21.35 0.17
C GLN A 73 -0.11 20.52 1.46
N PHE A 74 0.15 19.21 1.36
CA PHE A 74 0.16 18.33 2.51
C PHE A 74 1.27 18.70 3.50
N MET A 75 2.52 18.85 3.02
CA MET A 75 3.66 19.19 3.88
C MET A 75 3.47 20.55 4.56
N GLU A 76 2.96 21.56 3.84
CA GLU A 76 2.70 22.89 4.39
C GLU A 76 1.63 22.85 5.48
N SER A 77 0.52 22.16 5.22
CA SER A 77 -0.58 22.03 6.20
C SER A 77 -0.13 21.33 7.49
N VAL A 78 0.73 20.30 7.36
CA VAL A 78 1.31 19.61 8.52
C VAL A 78 2.38 20.47 9.22
N ARG A 79 3.14 21.27 8.47
CA ARG A 79 4.11 22.23 9.01
C ARG A 79 3.41 23.30 9.87
N GLU A 80 2.26 23.80 9.44
CA GLU A 80 1.49 24.84 10.17
C GLU A 80 1.04 24.40 11.56
N ILE A 81 0.78 23.10 11.75
CA ILE A 81 0.41 22.51 13.04
C ILE A 81 1.60 21.94 13.82
N SER A 82 2.81 22.02 13.26
CA SER A 82 4.05 21.59 13.90
C SER A 82 4.62 22.70 14.80
N ARG A 83 5.65 22.37 15.58
CA ARG A 83 6.36 23.32 16.44
C ARG A 83 6.95 24.49 15.61
N PRO A 84 7.07 25.70 16.19
CA PRO A 84 7.67 26.83 15.50
C PRO A 84 9.08 26.54 14.96
N GLY A 85 9.34 26.94 13.73
CA GLY A 85 10.63 26.74 13.06
C GLY A 85 10.75 25.45 12.24
N THR A 86 9.76 24.54 12.30
CA THR A 86 9.72 23.36 11.45
C THR A 86 9.58 23.73 9.96
N THR A 87 10.35 23.04 9.12
CA THR A 87 10.35 23.17 7.66
C THR A 87 9.53 22.06 6.99
N CYS A 88 9.06 22.27 5.75
CA CYS A 88 8.40 21.22 4.98
C CYS A 88 9.29 20.01 4.72
N GLU A 89 10.62 20.20 4.66
CA GLU A 89 11.55 19.08 4.46
C GLU A 89 11.62 18.21 5.72
N GLU A 90 11.70 18.79 6.91
CA GLU A 90 11.64 18.02 8.17
C GLU A 90 10.31 17.23 8.29
N VAL A 91 9.20 17.84 7.86
CA VAL A 91 7.89 17.14 7.80
C VAL A 91 7.94 15.97 6.84
N LYS A 92 8.49 16.17 5.63
CA LYS A 92 8.62 15.13 4.61
C LYS A 92 9.54 13.99 5.06
N GLU A 93 10.65 14.31 5.70
CA GLU A 93 11.56 13.33 6.29
C GLU A 93 10.84 12.50 7.37
N ALA A 94 10.14 13.15 8.30
CA ALA A 94 9.34 12.49 9.33
C ALA A 94 8.24 11.60 8.70
N TRP A 95 7.49 12.13 7.73
CA TRP A 95 6.45 11.41 6.99
C TRP A 95 6.96 10.16 6.29
N ASN A 96 8.17 10.23 5.73
CA ASN A 96 8.80 9.14 5.00
C ASN A 96 9.44 8.07 5.89
N THR A 97 9.54 8.28 7.21
CA THR A 97 10.16 7.30 8.12
C THR A 97 9.35 6.01 8.30
N CYS A 98 8.10 5.96 7.84
CA CYS A 98 7.36 4.70 7.78
C CYS A 98 7.90 3.75 6.70
N ILE A 99 8.69 4.23 5.74
CA ILE A 99 9.24 3.42 4.65
C ILE A 99 10.55 2.79 5.12
N LEU A 100 10.60 1.46 5.22
CA LEU A 100 11.83 0.73 5.52
C LEU A 100 12.52 0.27 4.23
N ASN A 101 12.32 -0.99 3.83
CA ASN A 101 12.89 -1.52 2.60
C ASN A 101 11.99 -2.60 1.99
N ILE A 102 12.32 -3.00 0.76
CA ILE A 102 11.76 -4.19 0.14
C ILE A 102 12.78 -5.33 0.30
N PRO A 103 12.47 -6.39 1.05
CA PRO A 103 13.37 -7.52 1.16
C PRO A 103 13.67 -8.15 -0.20
N LYS A 104 14.95 -8.38 -0.49
CA LYS A 104 15.42 -8.87 -1.79
C LYS A 104 14.71 -10.16 -2.26
N TYR A 105 14.42 -11.07 -1.32
CA TYR A 105 13.75 -12.34 -1.64
C TYR A 105 12.34 -12.14 -2.20
N ARG A 106 11.64 -11.04 -1.86
CA ARG A 106 10.33 -10.69 -2.43
C ARG A 106 10.47 -10.30 -3.90
N LEU A 107 11.47 -9.47 -4.23
CA LEU A 107 11.77 -9.11 -5.62
C LEU A 107 12.17 -10.33 -6.46
N GLU A 108 13.00 -11.21 -5.89
CA GLU A 108 13.39 -12.48 -6.53
C GLU A 108 12.17 -13.38 -6.79
N LYS A 109 11.23 -13.45 -5.84
CA LYS A 109 9.98 -14.20 -6.02
C LYS A 109 9.10 -13.61 -7.10
N LEU A 110 8.93 -12.30 -7.15
CA LEU A 110 8.16 -11.64 -8.23
C LEU A 110 8.77 -11.91 -9.60
N ALA A 111 10.11 -11.84 -9.72
CA ALA A 111 10.81 -12.16 -10.97
C ALA A 111 10.64 -13.63 -11.37
N GLU A 112 10.63 -14.56 -10.41
CA GLU A 112 10.34 -15.98 -10.65
C GLU A 112 8.91 -16.18 -11.18
N LEU A 113 7.91 -15.54 -10.55
CA LEU A 113 6.52 -15.62 -10.97
C LEU A 113 6.33 -15.02 -12.38
N LYS A 114 6.96 -13.88 -12.68
CA LYS A 114 6.93 -13.28 -14.02
C LYS A 114 7.53 -14.20 -15.09
N LYS A 115 8.66 -14.85 -14.80
CA LYS A 115 9.28 -15.86 -15.69
C LYS A 115 8.38 -17.06 -15.96
N ARG A 116 7.49 -17.40 -15.03
CA ARG A 116 6.48 -18.46 -15.19
C ARG A 116 5.26 -18.03 -16.01
N GLY A 117 5.21 -16.77 -16.45
CA GLY A 117 4.18 -16.25 -17.34
C GLY A 117 3.05 -15.50 -16.64
N TYR A 118 3.13 -15.27 -15.32
CA TYR A 118 2.16 -14.41 -14.62
C TYR A 118 2.41 -12.94 -14.96
N ARG A 119 1.32 -12.19 -15.09
CA ARG A 119 1.35 -10.73 -15.10
C ARG A 119 1.38 -10.23 -13.66
N ILE A 120 2.24 -9.27 -13.37
CA ILE A 120 2.50 -8.80 -12.01
C ILE A 120 2.14 -7.32 -11.92
N TYR A 121 1.30 -6.95 -10.95
CA TYR A 121 0.82 -5.59 -10.76
C TYR A 121 0.99 -5.14 -9.31
N ILE A 122 1.14 -3.83 -9.11
CA ILE A 122 0.94 -3.19 -7.80
C ILE A 122 -0.46 -2.57 -7.77
N LEU A 123 -1.16 -2.70 -6.65
CA LEU A 123 -2.33 -1.89 -6.32
C LEU A 123 -2.18 -1.35 -4.90
N SER A 124 -1.83 -0.08 -4.77
CA SER A 124 -1.40 0.52 -3.50
C SER A 124 -2.15 1.81 -3.17
N ASN A 125 -2.61 1.89 -1.91
CA ASN A 125 -2.99 3.17 -1.32
C ASN A 125 -1.72 3.90 -0.87
N THR A 126 -1.19 4.80 -1.69
CA THR A 126 0.08 5.51 -1.45
C THR A 126 -0.06 7.00 -1.74
N ASN A 127 1.01 7.74 -1.48
CA ASN A 127 1.16 9.15 -1.84
C ASN A 127 2.52 9.40 -2.53
N GLU A 128 2.72 10.59 -3.08
CA GLU A 128 3.80 10.88 -4.03
C GLU A 128 5.14 10.90 -3.31
N ALA A 129 5.22 11.53 -2.14
CA ALA A 129 6.42 11.51 -1.31
C ALA A 129 6.86 10.08 -0.97
N HIS A 130 5.92 9.19 -0.63
CA HIS A 130 6.21 7.77 -0.39
C HIS A 130 6.66 7.07 -1.67
N TRP A 131 5.91 7.21 -2.77
CA TRP A 131 6.22 6.53 -4.03
C TRP A 131 7.60 6.92 -4.57
N VAL A 132 7.92 8.21 -4.61
CA VAL A 132 9.23 8.72 -5.05
C VAL A 132 10.36 8.14 -4.21
N LYS A 133 10.19 8.07 -2.88
CA LYS A 133 11.19 7.46 -1.99
C LYS A 133 11.36 5.97 -2.28
N ILE A 134 10.27 5.23 -2.40
CA ILE A 134 10.29 3.77 -2.63
C ILE A 134 10.96 3.45 -3.98
N VAL A 135 10.60 4.17 -5.05
CA VAL A 135 11.21 3.96 -6.38
C VAL A 135 12.72 4.17 -6.31
N ASN A 136 13.18 5.27 -5.72
CA ASN A 136 14.60 5.62 -5.69
C ASN A 136 15.41 4.73 -4.73
N GLU A 137 14.90 4.46 -3.53
CA GLU A 137 15.68 3.82 -2.46
C GLU A 137 15.42 2.32 -2.32
N CYS A 138 14.23 1.82 -2.69
CA CYS A 138 13.87 0.41 -2.52
C CYS A 138 13.95 -0.38 -3.82
N PHE A 139 13.46 0.18 -4.93
CA PHE A 139 13.53 -0.49 -6.24
C PHE A 139 14.83 -0.19 -7.00
N GLY A 140 15.47 0.96 -6.73
CA GLY A 140 16.69 1.38 -7.43
C GLY A 140 16.44 2.12 -8.74
N GLY A 141 15.26 2.72 -8.89
CA GLY A 141 14.87 3.55 -10.04
C GLY A 141 13.64 3.02 -10.79
N GLN A 142 13.06 3.87 -11.65
CA GLN A 142 11.85 3.56 -12.40
C GLN A 142 12.03 2.36 -13.34
N ASP A 143 13.20 2.23 -13.98
CA ASP A 143 13.51 1.09 -14.87
C ASP A 143 13.36 -0.27 -14.17
N ALA A 144 13.71 -0.34 -12.88
CA ALA A 144 13.57 -1.56 -12.09
C ALA A 144 12.08 -1.88 -11.79
N VAL A 145 11.28 -0.85 -11.55
CA VAL A 145 9.82 -0.97 -11.38
C VAL A 145 9.19 -1.48 -12.68
N ASP A 146 9.48 -0.82 -13.80
CA ASP A 146 8.90 -1.15 -15.11
C ASP A 146 9.34 -2.55 -15.61
N THR A 147 10.51 -3.01 -15.19
CA THR A 147 10.96 -4.38 -15.46
C THR A 147 10.16 -5.41 -14.67
N LEU A 148 9.88 -5.14 -13.39
CA LEU A 148 9.22 -6.09 -12.49
C LEU A 148 7.71 -6.12 -12.68
N PHE A 149 7.07 -4.96 -12.84
CA PHE A 149 5.61 -4.84 -12.88
C PHE A 149 5.13 -4.53 -14.28
N ASP A 150 4.03 -5.16 -14.69
CA ASP A 150 3.34 -4.86 -15.95
C ASP A 150 2.57 -3.54 -15.84
N HIS A 151 2.11 -3.16 -14.64
CA HIS A 151 1.59 -1.83 -14.31
C HIS A 151 1.62 -1.62 -12.78
N THR A 152 1.79 -0.37 -12.35
CA THR A 152 1.54 0.09 -10.97
C THR A 152 0.27 0.93 -10.89
N PHE A 153 -0.70 0.49 -10.08
CA PHE A 153 -1.95 1.21 -9.81
C PHE A 153 -1.84 1.92 -8.46
N LEU A 154 -1.68 3.23 -8.49
CA LEU A 154 -1.44 4.06 -7.30
C LEU A 154 -2.66 4.93 -7.02
N SER A 155 -3.17 4.87 -5.79
CA SER A 155 -4.43 5.55 -5.40
C SER A 155 -4.47 7.04 -5.75
N GLN A 156 -3.34 7.72 -5.60
CA GLN A 156 -3.23 9.15 -5.86
C GLN A 156 -3.32 9.52 -7.34
N GLU A 157 -2.89 8.61 -8.21
CA GLU A 157 -2.94 8.80 -9.68
C GLU A 157 -4.33 8.41 -10.19
N MET A 158 -4.97 7.46 -9.52
CA MET A 158 -6.30 6.97 -9.87
C MET A 158 -7.44 7.81 -9.27
N HIS A 159 -7.16 8.64 -8.26
CA HIS A 159 -8.16 9.31 -7.42
C HIS A 159 -9.17 8.35 -6.77
N LEU A 160 -8.72 7.13 -6.47
CA LEU A 160 -9.51 6.04 -5.89
C LEU A 160 -8.67 5.35 -4.82
N ALA A 161 -9.31 4.82 -3.77
CA ALA A 161 -8.61 4.11 -2.70
C ALA A 161 -9.30 2.80 -2.32
N LYS A 162 -8.51 1.77 -2.03
CA LYS A 162 -8.98 0.55 -1.36
C LYS A 162 -9.55 0.93 0.01
N PRO A 163 -10.64 0.31 0.49
CA PRO A 163 -11.32 -0.87 -0.06
C PRO A 163 -12.54 -0.54 -0.94
N ASN A 164 -12.61 0.64 -1.55
CA ASN A 164 -13.75 0.99 -2.41
C ASN A 164 -13.75 0.14 -3.69
N ASP A 165 -14.92 -0.39 -4.05
CA ASP A 165 -15.08 -1.33 -5.16
C ASP A 165 -14.60 -0.72 -6.50
N ALA A 166 -14.77 0.59 -6.65
CA ALA A 166 -14.36 1.34 -7.84
C ALA A 166 -12.88 1.16 -8.20
N ILE A 167 -11.96 1.06 -7.22
CA ILE A 167 -10.53 0.90 -7.54
C ILE A 167 -10.25 -0.47 -8.14
N PHE A 168 -10.89 -1.53 -7.63
CA PHE A 168 -10.72 -2.89 -8.12
C PHE A 168 -11.34 -3.07 -9.51
N LEU A 169 -12.53 -2.50 -9.72
CA LEU A 169 -13.19 -2.50 -11.02
C LEU A 169 -12.37 -1.75 -12.07
N LYS A 170 -11.75 -0.62 -11.68
CA LYS A 170 -10.87 0.13 -12.57
C LYS A 170 -9.63 -0.68 -12.97
N VAL A 171 -9.02 -1.39 -12.02
CA VAL A 171 -7.90 -2.30 -12.34
C VAL A 171 -8.31 -3.37 -13.34
N LEU A 172 -9.45 -4.03 -13.16
CA LEU A 172 -9.94 -5.06 -14.09
C LEU A 172 -10.18 -4.50 -15.50
N GLU A 173 -10.79 -3.30 -15.58
CA GLU A 173 -11.00 -2.58 -16.84
C GLU A 173 -9.67 -2.31 -17.54
N ASP A 174 -8.69 -1.72 -16.84
CA ASP A 174 -7.42 -1.28 -17.42
C ASP A 174 -6.54 -2.45 -17.88
N ILE A 175 -6.55 -3.58 -17.17
CA ILE A 175 -5.79 -4.78 -17.57
C ILE A 175 -6.58 -5.72 -18.48
N GLY A 176 -7.87 -5.46 -18.72
CA GLY A 176 -8.75 -6.30 -19.53
C GLY A 176 -8.91 -7.72 -18.99
N ALA A 177 -9.08 -7.87 -17.67
CA ALA A 177 -9.21 -9.17 -17.00
C ALA A 177 -10.53 -9.33 -16.27
N GLU A 178 -10.96 -10.59 -16.12
CA GLU A 178 -12.03 -10.98 -15.21
C GLU A 178 -11.48 -11.19 -13.80
N ALA A 179 -12.29 -10.91 -12.78
CA ALA A 179 -11.87 -11.03 -11.38
C ALA A 179 -11.38 -12.45 -11.02
N GLU A 180 -12.00 -13.49 -11.60
CA GLU A 180 -11.64 -14.90 -11.39
C GLU A 180 -10.28 -15.31 -11.98
N ASP A 181 -9.71 -14.50 -12.86
CA ASP A 181 -8.35 -14.69 -13.40
C ASP A 181 -7.28 -13.95 -12.55
N CYS A 182 -7.70 -13.24 -11.51
CA CYS A 182 -6.84 -12.42 -10.64
C CYS A 182 -6.68 -13.02 -9.24
N LEU A 183 -5.44 -13.02 -8.74
CA LEU A 183 -5.12 -13.22 -7.32
C LEU A 183 -4.64 -11.90 -6.73
N PHE A 184 -5.40 -11.38 -5.76
CA PHE A 184 -5.06 -10.18 -5.00
C PHE A 184 -4.41 -10.54 -3.65
N VAL A 185 -3.24 -9.97 -3.38
CA VAL A 185 -2.43 -10.22 -2.17
C VAL A 185 -2.29 -8.92 -1.39
N ASP A 186 -2.84 -8.86 -0.19
CA ASP A 186 -2.94 -7.64 0.62
C ASP A 186 -2.94 -7.98 2.12
N ASP A 187 -2.41 -7.11 2.98
CA ASP A 187 -2.32 -7.31 4.43
C ASP A 187 -3.59 -6.83 5.18
N SER A 188 -4.47 -6.08 4.50
CA SER A 188 -5.74 -5.61 5.04
C SER A 188 -6.86 -6.61 4.75
N SER A 189 -7.51 -7.06 5.82
CA SER A 189 -8.72 -7.89 5.73
C SER A 189 -9.88 -7.15 5.05
N ALA A 190 -9.97 -5.82 5.20
CA ALA A 190 -10.99 -5.02 4.54
C ALA A 190 -10.79 -4.98 3.02
N ASN A 191 -9.54 -4.83 2.57
CA ASN A 191 -9.20 -4.82 1.14
C ASN A 191 -9.46 -6.20 0.51
N THR A 192 -8.98 -7.27 1.16
CA THR A 192 -9.19 -8.64 0.67
C THR A 192 -10.66 -9.06 0.69
N THR A 193 -11.44 -8.62 1.68
CA THR A 193 -12.88 -8.86 1.71
C THR A 193 -13.60 -8.14 0.56
N ALA A 194 -13.28 -6.87 0.32
CA ALA A 194 -13.87 -6.10 -0.78
C ALA A 194 -13.54 -6.72 -2.15
N ALA A 195 -12.27 -7.06 -2.39
CA ALA A 195 -11.86 -7.73 -3.63
C ALA A 195 -12.54 -9.09 -3.80
N SER A 196 -12.62 -9.90 -2.74
CA SER A 196 -13.29 -11.21 -2.81
C SER A 196 -14.78 -11.09 -3.13
N ALA A 197 -15.46 -10.05 -2.65
CA ALA A 197 -16.87 -9.79 -2.97
C ALA A 197 -17.10 -9.47 -4.45
N LEU A 198 -16.06 -9.00 -5.15
CA LEU A 198 -16.08 -8.72 -6.59
C LEU A 198 -15.62 -9.93 -7.44
N GLY A 199 -15.34 -11.07 -6.82
CA GLY A 199 -14.95 -12.30 -7.51
C GLY A 199 -13.44 -12.54 -7.63
N PHE A 200 -12.61 -11.70 -7.01
CA PHE A 200 -11.16 -11.96 -6.97
C PHE A 200 -10.87 -13.17 -6.10
N HIS A 201 -9.86 -13.95 -6.49
CA HIS A 201 -9.19 -14.78 -5.52
C HIS A 201 -8.31 -13.89 -4.63
N THR A 202 -8.30 -14.15 -3.33
CA THR A 202 -7.55 -13.32 -2.38
C THR A 202 -6.64 -14.14 -1.50
N MET A 203 -5.50 -13.54 -1.14
CA MET A 203 -4.57 -14.03 -0.14
C MET A 203 -4.28 -12.91 0.86
N HIS A 204 -4.81 -13.06 2.07
CA HIS A 204 -4.52 -12.15 3.16
C HIS A 204 -3.15 -12.46 3.75
N VAL A 205 -2.29 -11.44 3.86
CA VAL A 205 -0.96 -11.57 4.44
C VAL A 205 -1.02 -11.22 5.91
N GLU A 206 -0.68 -12.16 6.78
CA GLU A 206 -0.57 -11.89 8.21
C GLU A 206 0.72 -11.09 8.48
N THR A 207 0.57 -9.84 8.91
CA THR A 207 1.67 -9.05 9.44
C THR A 207 1.85 -9.38 10.93
N SER A 208 3.10 -9.56 11.37
CA SER A 208 3.40 -9.71 12.79
C SER A 208 3.99 -8.42 13.33
N ARG A 209 3.42 -7.90 14.42
CA ARG A 209 4.08 -6.86 15.22
C ARG A 209 5.28 -7.49 15.93
N ALA A 210 6.49 -7.11 15.53
CA ALA A 210 7.66 -7.44 16.33
C ALA A 210 7.55 -6.79 17.72
N HIS A 211 8.25 -7.32 18.72
CA HIS A 211 8.19 -6.86 20.14
C HIS A 211 8.57 -5.36 20.37
N ASN A 212 8.88 -4.60 19.32
CA ASN A 212 9.28 -3.19 19.37
C ASN A 212 8.40 -2.27 18.48
N GLY A 213 7.21 -2.69 18.06
CA GLY A 213 6.29 -1.82 17.29
C GLY A 213 6.49 -1.79 15.77
N LYS A 214 7.53 -2.48 15.27
CA LYS A 214 7.79 -2.59 13.83
C LYS A 214 6.79 -3.51 13.15
N VAL A 215 6.29 -3.08 12.00
CA VAL A 215 5.45 -3.87 11.09
C VAL A 215 6.35 -4.50 10.04
N ILE A 216 6.76 -5.73 10.31
CA ILE A 216 7.56 -6.51 9.37
C ILE A 216 6.67 -7.68 8.97
N ALA A 217 6.54 -7.98 7.67
CA ALA A 217 5.79 -9.18 7.29
C ALA A 217 6.47 -10.38 7.97
N SER A 218 5.66 -11.21 8.64
CA SER A 218 6.19 -12.28 9.47
C SER A 218 7.08 -13.22 8.64
N PRO A 219 8.39 -13.39 8.95
CA PRO A 219 9.26 -14.29 8.20
C PRO A 219 8.77 -15.75 8.21
N GLN A 220 7.90 -16.09 9.17
CA GLN A 220 7.36 -17.44 9.37
C GLN A 220 6.06 -17.68 8.59
N VAL A 221 5.35 -16.62 8.18
CA VAL A 221 4.04 -16.67 7.49
C VAL A 221 4.06 -15.70 6.30
N ASP A 222 5.17 -15.65 5.56
CA ASP A 222 5.35 -14.76 4.42
C ASP A 222 4.60 -15.30 3.18
N TRP A 223 3.94 -14.41 2.45
CA TRP A 223 3.25 -14.68 1.20
C TRP A 223 4.15 -15.38 0.17
N VAL A 224 5.46 -15.08 0.17
CA VAL A 224 6.46 -15.68 -0.72
C VAL A 224 6.45 -17.21 -0.65
N ASN A 225 6.22 -17.76 0.54
CA ASN A 225 6.21 -19.20 0.78
C ASN A 225 4.86 -19.85 0.48
N GLN A 226 3.78 -19.06 0.45
CA GLN A 226 2.41 -19.58 0.36
C GLN A 226 1.79 -19.41 -1.03
N ILE A 227 2.26 -18.44 -1.81
CA ILE A 227 1.63 -18.06 -3.07
C ILE A 227 1.55 -19.22 -4.07
N ASP A 228 2.56 -20.08 -4.13
CA ASP A 228 2.54 -21.26 -5.01
C ASP A 228 1.46 -22.26 -4.63
N SER A 229 1.32 -22.53 -3.34
CA SER A 229 0.29 -23.43 -2.82
C SER A 229 -1.10 -22.83 -3.06
N LYS A 230 -1.25 -21.52 -2.87
CA LYS A 230 -2.50 -20.80 -3.13
C LYS A 230 -2.91 -20.87 -4.59
N ILE A 231 -1.99 -20.59 -5.52
CA ILE A 231 -2.27 -20.68 -6.96
C ILE A 231 -2.65 -22.11 -7.35
N LYS A 232 -1.89 -23.12 -6.89
CA LYS A 232 -2.20 -24.53 -7.16
C LYS A 232 -3.58 -24.94 -6.64
N TYR A 233 -3.94 -24.50 -5.44
CA TYR A 233 -5.25 -24.78 -4.85
C TYR A 233 -6.39 -24.18 -5.68
N ILE A 234 -6.26 -22.91 -6.11
CA ILE A 234 -7.25 -22.25 -6.96
C ILE A 234 -7.41 -22.99 -8.28
N SER A 235 -6.30 -23.33 -8.94
CA SER A 235 -6.32 -24.06 -10.22
C SER A 235 -6.89 -25.48 -10.11
N PHE A 236 -6.94 -26.08 -8.92
CA PHE A 236 -7.55 -27.39 -8.71
C PHE A 236 -9.09 -27.31 -8.56
N LEU A 237 -9.62 -26.16 -8.13
CA LEU A 237 -11.05 -25.96 -7.92
C LEU A 237 -11.81 -25.55 -9.19
N GLN A 238 -11.08 -25.11 -10.23
CA GLN A 238 -11.60 -24.70 -11.54
C GLN A 238 -11.57 -25.89 -12.52
#